data_AF-A0A0S8A6N4-F1
#
_entry.id   AF-A0A0S8A6N4-F1
#
_cell.length_a   1.000
_cell.length_b   1.000
_cell.length_c   1.000
_cell.angle_alpha   90.00
_cell.angle_beta   90.00
_cell.angle_gamma   90.00
#
_symmetry.space_group_name_H-M   'P 1'
#
loop_
_entity.id
_entity.type
_entity.pdbx_description
1 polymer ?
#
loop_
_entity_poly.entity_id
_entity_poly.type
_entity_poly.pdbx_seq_one_letter_code
_entity_poly.pdbx_strand_id
1 'polypeptide(L)' 'MRKTALSALFFASSLAFSTSHAVAEMQAEINHLLSYVETSNCTFIRNGSAHSGPDAKEHIVKKYNY' A
#
# COMPACT_ATOMS: atom_id res chain seq x y z
N MET A 1 39.39 14.90 9.75
CA MET A 1 38.27 14.56 10.66
C MET A 1 37.01 15.41 10.44
N ARG A 2 37.07 16.76 10.35
CA ARG A 2 35.86 17.58 10.08
C ARG A 2 35.25 17.41 8.67
N LYS A 3 36.07 17.28 7.62
CA LYS A 3 35.60 17.10 6.23
C LYS A 3 34.96 15.74 5.97
N THR A 4 35.45 14.68 6.63
CA THR A 4 34.92 13.31 6.55
C THR A 4 33.55 13.19 7.22
N ALA A 5 33.33 13.90 8.34
CA ALA A 5 32.02 13.95 8.99
C ALA A 5 30.97 14.69 8.15
N LEU A 6 31.38 15.74 7.41
CA LEU A 6 30.49 16.52 6.56
C LEU A 6 30.05 15.75 5.29
N SER A 7 30.98 15.00 4.66
CA SER A 7 30.63 14.09 3.56
C SER A 7 29.77 12.91 4.02
N ALA A 8 30.00 12.39 5.23
CA ALA A 8 29.16 11.33 5.80
C ALA A 8 27.72 11.82 6.08
N LEU A 9 27.54 13.07 6.52
CA LEU A 9 26.21 13.67 6.68
C LEU A 9 25.48 13.84 5.35
N PHE A 10 26.19 14.26 4.30
CA PHE A 10 25.61 14.43 2.97
C PHE A 10 25.16 13.09 2.35
N PHE A 11 25.96 12.03 2.54
CA PHE A 11 25.63 10.69 2.06
C PHE A 11 24.47 10.05 2.85
N ALA A 12 24.41 10.27 4.17
CA ALA A 12 23.27 9.82 4.98
C ALA A 12 21.96 10.52 4.59
N SER A 13 22.03 11.81 4.22
CA SER A 13 20.87 12.58 3.76
C SER A 13 20.33 12.13 2.40
N SER A 14 21.18 11.65 1.48
CA SER A 14 20.73 11.17 0.17
C SER A 14 20.05 9.80 0.23
N LEU A 15 20.43 8.93 1.17
CA LEU A 15 19.77 7.63 1.37
C LEU A 15 18.33 7.77 1.91
N ALA A 16 18.06 8.82 2.70
CA ALA A 16 16.73 9.04 3.29
C ALA A 16 15.67 9.51 2.27
N PHE A 17 16.08 10.03 1.11
CA PHE A 17 15.14 10.56 0.10
C PHE A 17 14.60 9.47 -0.84
N SER A 18 15.33 8.37 -1.01
CA SER A 18 14.97 7.31 -1.98
C SER A 18 13.88 6.35 -1.49
N THR A 19 13.57 6.32 -0.20
CA THR A 19 12.63 5.34 0.40
C THR A 19 11.17 5.80 0.40
N SER A 20 10.91 7.11 0.27
CA SER A 20 9.57 7.68 0.33
C SER A 20 8.71 7.41 -0.91
N HIS A 21 9.34 7.28 -2.08
CA HIS A 21 8.64 7.12 -3.35
C HIS A 21 7.98 5.74 -3.49
N ALA A 22 8.68 4.67 -3.09
CA ALA A 22 8.19 3.30 -3.21
C ALA A 22 6.94 3.03 -2.34
N VAL A 23 6.83 3.68 -1.17
CA VAL A 23 5.68 3.49 -0.27
C VAL A 23 4.42 4.16 -0.82
N ALA A 24 4.57 5.33 -1.44
CA ALA A 24 3.45 6.05 -2.04
C ALA A 24 2.83 5.28 -3.22
N GLU A 25 3.68 4.67 -4.07
CA GLU A 25 3.21 3.83 -5.19
C GLU A 25 2.46 2.60 -4.70
N MET A 26 2.94 1.96 -3.62
CA MET A 26 2.29 0.78 -3.05
C MET A 26 0.90 1.09 -2.49
N GLN A 27 0.72 2.22 -1.77
CA GLN A 27 -0.59 2.57 -1.23
C GLN A 27 -1.58 2.94 -2.34
N ALA A 28 -1.11 3.60 -3.40
CA ALA A 28 -1.94 3.91 -4.57
C ALA A 28 -2.43 2.64 -5.26
N GLU A 29 -1.55 1.64 -5.43
CA GLU A 29 -1.91 0.34 -6.00
C GLU A 29 -2.91 -0.41 -5.13
N ILE A 30 -2.71 -0.45 -3.81
CA ILE A 30 -3.67 -1.05 -2.87
C ILE A 30 -5.04 -0.40 -3.02
N ASN A 31 -5.09 0.94 -3.08
CA ASN A 31 -6.34 1.67 -3.24
C ASN A 31 -7.01 1.36 -4.60
N HIS A 32 -6.23 1.27 -5.68
CA HIS A 32 -6.73 0.89 -6.99
C HIS A 32 -7.37 -0.51 -6.97
N LEU A 33 -6.68 -1.50 -6.41
CA LEU A 33 -7.17 -2.87 -6.31
C LEU A 33 -8.44 -2.97 -5.45
N LEU A 34 -8.50 -2.28 -4.31
CA LEU A 34 -9.70 -2.25 -3.47
C LEU A 34 -10.88 -1.59 -4.16
N SER A 35 -10.64 -0.50 -4.90
CA SER A 35 -11.68 0.14 -5.71
C SER A 35 -12.17 -0.78 -6.82
N TYR A 36 -11.26 -1.49 -7.50
CA TYR A 36 -11.62 -2.43 -8.56
C TYR A 36 -12.51 -3.56 -8.03
N VAL A 37 -12.17 -4.14 -6.86
CA VAL A 37 -13.00 -5.15 -6.18
C VAL A 37 -14.40 -4.60 -5.91
N GLU A 38 -14.50 -3.41 -5.31
CA GLU A 38 -15.77 -2.77 -4.95
C GLU A 38 -16.67 -2.50 -6.16
N THR A 39 -16.11 -2.00 -7.26
CA THR A 39 -16.89 -1.57 -8.42
C THR A 39 -17.05 -2.66 -9.49
N SER A 40 -16.42 -3.82 -9.33
CA SER A 40 -16.56 -4.92 -10.27
C SER A 40 -17.98 -5.50 -10.27
N ASN A 41 -18.42 -6.00 -11.42
CA ASN A 41 -19.70 -6.73 -11.55
C ASN A 41 -19.57 -8.21 -11.14
N CYS A 42 -18.52 -8.57 -10.39
CA CYS A 42 -18.25 -9.93 -9.96
C CYS A 42 -19.11 -10.32 -8.74
N THR A 43 -19.46 -11.60 -8.65
CA THR A 43 -19.94 -12.20 -7.40
C THR A 43 -18.76 -12.79 -6.64
N PHE A 44 -18.57 -12.36 -5.39
CA PHE A 44 -17.47 -12.85 -4.55
C PHE A 44 -17.97 -13.99 -3.65
N ILE A 45 -17.26 -15.10 -3.64
CA ILE A 45 -17.61 -16.26 -2.80
C ILE A 45 -16.71 -16.31 -1.58
N ARG A 46 -17.32 -16.36 -0.39
CA ARG A 46 -16.62 -16.55 0.89
C ARG A 46 -17.33 -17.61 1.71
N ASN A 47 -16.61 -18.68 2.07
CA ASN A 47 -17.15 -19.80 2.84
C ASN A 47 -18.47 -20.35 2.27
N GLY A 48 -18.59 -20.40 0.94
CA GLY A 48 -19.79 -20.90 0.24
C GLY A 48 -20.94 -19.89 0.11
N SER A 49 -20.83 -18.68 0.66
CA SER A 49 -21.83 -17.61 0.52
C SER A 49 -21.42 -16.59 -0.54
N ALA A 50 -22.41 -16.06 -1.27
CA ALA A 50 -22.22 -15.03 -2.28
C ALA A 50 -22.28 -13.62 -1.67
N HIS A 51 -21.41 -12.73 -2.15
CA HIS A 51 -21.21 -11.38 -1.65
C HIS A 51 -21.06 -10.38 -2.80
N SER A 52 -21.49 -9.15 -2.56
CA SER A 52 -21.28 -8.03 -3.48
C SER A 52 -19.83 -7.54 -3.45
N GLY A 53 -19.43 -6.73 -4.43
CA GLY A 53 -18.14 -6.04 -4.43
C GLY A 53 -17.90 -5.20 -3.17
N PRO A 54 -18.86 -4.36 -2.73
CA PRO A 54 -18.75 -3.62 -1.46
C PRO A 54 -18.53 -4.52 -0.24
N ASP A 55 -19.28 -5.61 -0.11
CA ASP A 55 -19.11 -6.58 0.99
C ASP A 55 -17.71 -7.21 0.96
N ALA A 56 -17.22 -7.54 -0.24
CA ALA A 56 -15.88 -8.11 -0.44
C ALA A 56 -14.78 -7.12 -0.02
N LYS A 57 -14.88 -5.84 -0.42
CA LYS A 57 -13.96 -4.78 0.01
C LYS A 57 -13.97 -4.64 1.53
N GLU A 58 -15.13 -4.58 2.17
CA GLU A 58 -15.23 -4.47 3.63
C GLU A 58 -14.49 -5.62 4.32
N HIS A 59 -14.69 -6.85 3.85
CA HIS A 59 -14.00 -8.02 4.39
C HIS A 59 -12.48 -7.99 4.20
N ILE A 60 -11.99 -7.53 3.05
CA ILE A 60 -10.55 -7.40 2.79
C ILE A 60 -9.94 -6.31 3.68
N VAL A 61 -10.57 -5.14 3.75
CA VAL A 61 -10.11 -4.01 4.57
C VAL A 61 -10.08 -4.37 6.05
N LYS A 62 -11.10 -5.09 6.55
CA LYS A 62 -11.10 -5.60 7.93
C LYS A 62 -9.88 -6.48 8.22
N LYS A 63 -9.44 -7.30 7.27
CA LYS A 63 -8.27 -8.18 7.44
C LYS A 63 -6.94 -7.46 7.22
N TYR A 64 -6.91 -6.46 6.35
CA TYR A 64 -5.74 -5.60 6.12
C TYR A 64 -5.41 -4.74 7.34
N ASN A 65 -6.42 -4.26 8.07
CA ASN A 65 -6.25 -3.41 9.25
C ASN A 65 -5.96 -4.17 10.56
N TYR A 66 -5.96 -5.51 10.53
CA TYR A 66 -5.77 -6.36 11.70
C TYR A 66 -4.28 -6.52 12.02
#